data_AF-A0A7Y1TUD1-F1
#
_entry.id   AF-A0A7Y1TUD1-F1
#
_cell.length_a   1.000
_cell.length_b   1.000
_cell.length_c   1.000
_cell.angle_alpha   90.00
_cell.angle_beta   90.00
_cell.angle_gamma   90.00
#
_symmetry.space_group_name_H-M   'P 1'
#
loop_
_entity.id
_entity.type
_entity.pdbx_description
1 polymer ?
#
loop_
_entity_poly.entity_id
_entity_poly.type
_entity_poly.pdbx_seq_one_letter_code
_entity_poly.pdbx_strand_id
1 'polypeptide(L)'
;GGDLPLSSIYRSLSVLEDAGVLSPHHGTRGLTRYELAEWLRGHHHHLVCVGCGAVEDVSVTDRHEAQVHQIVEEISAAASFVPIGHALEIEGRCVQCQ
;
A
#
# COMPACT_ATOMS: atom_id res chain seq x y z
N GLY A 1 2.80 28.82 7.61
CA GLY A 1 1.48 28.30 7.22
C GLY A 1 0.79 27.87 8.50
N GLY A 2 -0.45 28.29 8.74
CA GLY A 2 -1.12 28.05 10.01
C GLY A 2 -1.27 26.56 10.31
N ASP A 3 -1.08 26.18 11.58
CA ASP A 3 -1.31 24.82 12.06
C ASP A 3 -2.75 24.42 11.76
N LEU A 4 -2.92 23.50 10.81
CA LEU A 4 -4.20 22.89 10.53
C LEU A 4 -4.56 21.99 11.73
N PRO A 5 -5.72 22.16 12.37
CA PRO A 5 -6.10 21.31 13.50
C PRO A 5 -6.10 19.84 13.09
N LEU A 6 -5.54 18.97 13.93
CA LEU A 6 -5.46 17.53 13.68
C LEU A 6 -6.84 16.92 13.36
N SER A 7 -7.89 17.41 14.02
CA SER A 7 -9.28 17.00 13.74
C SER A 7 -9.72 17.28 12.31
N SER A 8 -9.23 18.37 11.69
CA SER A 8 -9.52 18.70 10.29
C SER A 8 -8.77 17.77 9.34
N ILE A 9 -7.53 17.38 9.67
CA ILE A 9 -6.77 16.40 8.88
C ILE A 9 -7.53 15.07 8.85
N TYR A 10 -7.92 14.53 10.00
CA TYR A 10 -8.64 13.26 10.06
C TYR A 10 -10.00 13.29 9.36
N ARG A 11 -10.75 14.40 9.45
CA ARG A 11 -11.98 14.56 8.67
C ARG A 11 -11.72 14.55 7.17
N SER A 12 -10.69 15.26 6.71
CA SER A 12 -10.33 15.26 5.29
C SER A 12 -9.91 13.87 4.81
N LEU A 13 -9.14 13.13 5.61
CA LEU A 13 -8.76 11.75 5.29
C LEU A 13 -10.01 10.85 5.14
N SER A 14 -10.95 10.92 6.09
CA SER A 14 -12.20 10.16 6.03
C SER A 14 -13.03 10.51 4.78
N VAL A 15 -13.14 11.79 4.42
CA VAL A 15 -13.88 12.21 3.21
C VAL A 15 -13.22 11.67 1.93
N LEU A 16 -11.88 11.69 1.87
CA LEU A 16 -11.14 11.20 0.71
C LEU A 16 -11.16 9.67 0.60
N GLU A 17 -11.15 8.97 1.73
CA GLU A 17 -11.34 7.52 1.84
C GLU A 17 -12.76 7.13 1.38
N ASP A 18 -13.80 7.79 1.89
CA ASP A 18 -15.19 7.56 1.48
C ASP A 18 -15.41 7.83 -0.02
N ALA A 19 -14.66 8.78 -0.59
CA ALA A 19 -14.67 9.08 -2.01
C ALA A 19 -13.87 8.08 -2.87
N GLY A 20 -13.18 7.10 -2.27
CA GLY A 20 -12.32 6.14 -2.96
C GLY A 20 -11.07 6.77 -3.60
N VAL A 21 -10.69 7.97 -3.15
CA VAL A 21 -9.47 8.67 -3.58
C VAL A 21 -8.28 8.19 -2.77
N LEU A 22 -8.50 7.84 -1.50
CA LEU A 22 -7.50 7.21 -0.65
C LEU A 22 -7.87 5.76 -0.32
N SER A 23 -6.86 4.90 -0.31
CA SER A 23 -6.93 3.56 0.26
C SER A 23 -6.16 3.51 1.57
N PRO A 24 -6.77 3.07 2.69
CA PRO A 24 -6.03 2.81 3.91
C PRO A 24 -5.21 1.53 3.75
N HIS A 25 -3.95 1.59 4.17
CA HIS A 25 -3.04 0.47 4.23
C HIS A 25 -2.61 0.24 5.67
N HIS A 26 -2.98 -0.92 6.22
CA HIS A 26 -2.69 -1.29 7.60
C HIS A 26 -1.37 -2.06 7.65
N GLY A 27 -0.27 -1.34 7.79
CA GLY A 27 1.06 -1.93 7.88
C GLY A 27 1.28 -2.72 9.18
N THR A 28 2.33 -3.54 9.20
CA THR A 28 2.67 -4.48 10.28
C THR A 28 2.98 -3.84 11.64
N ARG A 29 3.16 -2.52 11.71
CA ARG A 29 3.45 -1.77 12.96
C ARG A 29 2.23 -1.11 13.62
N GLY A 30 1.02 -1.43 13.17
CA GLY A 30 -0.22 -0.86 13.73
C GLY A 30 -0.46 0.61 13.38
N LEU A 31 0.31 1.15 12.43
CA LEU A 31 0.07 2.46 11.83
C LEU A 31 -0.77 2.28 10.57
N THR A 32 -1.83 3.06 10.45
CA THR A 32 -2.59 3.14 9.20
C THR A 32 -1.99 4.23 8.33
N ARG A 33 -1.53 3.81 7.15
CA ARG A 33 -1.05 4.71 6.10
C ARG A 33 -2.18 4.94 5.12
N TYR A 34 -2.27 6.15 4.58
CA TYR A 34 -3.21 6.46 3.52
C TYR A 34 -2.45 6.60 2.21
N GLU A 35 -2.90 5.91 1.19
CA GLU A 35 -2.35 5.95 -0.17
C GLU A 35 -3.36 6.49 -1.14
N LEU A 36 -2.89 7.10 -2.24
CA LEU A 36 -3.79 7.36 -3.36
C LEU A 36 -4.25 6.04 -3.97
N ALA A 37 -5.52 5.98 -4.34
CA ALA A 37 -6.07 4.81 -5.00
C ALA A 37 -5.29 4.48 -6.28
N GLU A 38 -5.17 3.19 -6.60
CA GLU A 38 -4.34 2.70 -7.72
C GLU A 38 -4.75 3.31 -9.06
N TRP A 39 -6.03 3.62 -9.27
CA TRP A 39 -6.52 4.26 -10.49
C TRP A 39 -6.00 5.70 -10.68
N LEU A 40 -5.54 6.37 -9.61
CA LEU A 40 -4.90 7.69 -9.64
C LEU A 40 -3.38 7.61 -9.73
N ARG A 41 -2.77 6.63 -9.05
CA ARG A 41 -1.31 6.55 -8.85
C ARG A 41 -0.62 5.53 -9.75
N GLY A 42 -1.37 4.62 -10.35
CA GLY A 42 -0.89 3.41 -11.00
C GLY A 42 -0.61 2.30 -9.98
N HIS A 43 -0.62 1.05 -10.44
CA HIS A 43 -0.26 -0.11 -9.63
C HIS A 43 1.23 -0.08 -9.28
N HIS A 44 1.55 -0.27 -8.01
CA HIS A 44 2.91 -0.25 -7.47
C HIS A 44 2.97 -1.09 -6.19
N HIS A 45 4.17 -1.52 -5.84
CA HIS A 45 4.45 -2.30 -4.64
C HIS A 45 5.28 -1.49 -3.65
N HIS A 46 5.45 -1.97 -2.43
CA HIS A 46 6.14 -1.20 -1.38
C HIS A 46 7.39 -1.91 -0.84
N LEU A 47 8.45 -1.14 -0.60
CA LEU A 47 9.54 -1.52 0.31
C LEU A 47 9.29 -0.84 1.66
N VAL A 48 9.27 -1.62 2.73
CA VAL A 48 8.99 -1.12 4.09
C VAL A 48 10.22 -1.31 4.97
N CYS A 49 10.77 -0.21 5.48
CA CYS A 49 11.90 -0.25 6.40
C CYS A 49 11.44 -0.62 7.82
N VAL A 50 11.91 -1.76 8.35
CA VAL A 50 11.58 -2.18 9.72
C VAL A 50 12.30 -1.37 10.80
N GLY A 51 13.35 -0.62 10.44
CA GLY A 51 14.08 0.26 11.35
C GLY A 51 13.29 1.53 11.65
N CYS A 52 13.07 2.36 10.64
CA CYS A 52 12.46 3.69 10.78
C CYS A 52 11.00 3.77 10.33
N GLY A 53 10.45 2.75 9.65
CA GLY A 53 9.10 2.78 9.09
C GLY A 53 8.98 3.52 7.74
N ALA A 54 10.10 3.91 7.13
CA ALA A 54 10.07 4.50 5.78
C ALA A 54 9.48 3.53 4.76
N VAL A 55 8.70 4.07 3.82
CA VAL A 55 8.07 3.31 2.73
C VAL A 55 8.52 3.90 1.40
N GLU A 56 8.97 3.06 0.48
CA GLU A 56 9.37 3.43 -0.87
C GLU A 56 8.50 2.69 -1.90
N ASP A 57 7.93 3.43 -2.85
CA ASP A 57 7.19 2.85 -3.97
C ASP A 57 8.16 2.17 -4.94
N VAL A 58 7.81 0.96 -5.39
CA VAL A 58 8.56 0.26 -6.44
C VAL A 58 7.64 -0.16 -7.57
N SER A 59 8.10 0.10 -8.79
CA SER A 59 7.52 -0.48 -9.99
C SER A 59 8.37 -1.67 -10.40
N VAL A 60 7.71 -2.82 -10.56
CA VAL A 60 8.34 -4.01 -11.15
C VAL A 60 8.08 -4.03 -12.65
N THR A 61 8.82 -4.83 -13.39
CA THR A 61 8.60 -4.98 -14.83
C THR A 61 7.33 -5.80 -15.11
N ASP A 62 6.71 -5.62 -16.28
CA ASP A 62 5.51 -6.37 -16.69
C ASP A 62 5.65 -7.89 -16.54
N ARG A 63 6.87 -8.41 -16.77
CA ARG A 63 7.18 -9.83 -16.58
C ARG A 63 7.02 -10.24 -15.12
N HIS A 64 7.58 -9.48 -14.19
CA HIS A 64 7.50 -9.80 -12.77
C HIS A 64 6.07 -9.61 -12.26
N GLU A 65 5.37 -8.59 -12.75
CA GLU A 65 3.96 -8.37 -12.43
C GLU A 65 3.09 -9.57 -12.84
N ALA A 66 3.30 -10.10 -14.04
CA ALA A 66 2.61 -11.31 -14.50
C ALA A 66 2.90 -12.53 -13.61
N GLN A 67 4.11 -12.66 -13.06
CA GLN A 67 4.45 -13.73 -12.13
C GLN A 67 3.74 -13.57 -10.78
N VAL A 68 3.65 -12.34 -10.26
CA VAL A 68 2.89 -12.04 -9.03
C VAL A 68 1.42 -12.38 -9.23
N HIS A 69 0.83 -11.93 -10.34
CA HIS A 69 -0.56 -12.23 -10.68
C HIS A 69 -0.83 -13.74 -10.72
N GLN A 70 0.04 -14.50 -11.38
CA GLN A 70 -0.09 -15.96 -11.46
C GLN A 70 -0.09 -16.60 -10.06
N ILE A 71 0.80 -16.18 -9.17
CA ILE A 71 0.86 -16.69 -7.80
C ILE A 71 -0.44 -16.39 -7.04
N VAL A 72 -0.98 -15.17 -7.19
CA VAL A 72 -2.25 -14.78 -6.55
C VAL A 72 -3.41 -15.65 -7.06
N GLU A 73 -3.49 -15.91 -8.36
CA GLU A 73 -4.50 -16.78 -8.96
C GLU A 73 -4.39 -18.23 -8.44
N GLU A 74 -3.18 -18.79 -8.43
CA GLU A 74 -2.94 -20.17 -7.98
C GLU A 74 -3.33 -20.37 -6.51
N ILE A 75 -2.93 -19.45 -5.63
CA ILE A 75 -3.29 -19.49 -4.20
C ILE A 75 -4.81 -19.36 -4.04
N SER A 76 -5.43 -18.41 -4.74
CA SER A 76 -6.87 -18.17 -4.63
C SER A 76 -7.69 -19.35 -5.14
N ALA A 77 -7.30 -19.95 -6.26
CA ALA A 77 -7.96 -21.12 -6.81
C ALA A 77 -7.89 -22.33 -5.88
N ALA A 78 -6.71 -22.60 -5.29
CA ALA A 78 -6.53 -23.67 -4.33
C ALA A 78 -7.42 -23.51 -3.08
N ALA A 79 -7.73 -22.27 -2.71
CA ALA A 79 -8.60 -21.93 -1.58
C ALA A 79 -10.09 -21.77 -1.95
N SER A 80 -10.48 -21.93 -3.22
CA SER A 80 -11.83 -21.58 -3.72
C SER A 80 -12.23 -20.13 -3.39
N PHE A 81 -11.27 -19.22 -3.48
CA PHE A 81 -11.40 -17.80 -3.15
C PHE A 81 -11.40 -16.94 -4.43
N VAL A 82 -12.15 -15.84 -4.43
CA VAL A 82 -12.18 -14.88 -5.55
C VAL A 82 -11.36 -13.64 -5.15
N PRO A 83 -10.18 -13.41 -5.74
CA PRO A 83 -9.36 -12.26 -5.39
C PRO A 83 -9.99 -10.98 -5.96
N ILE A 84 -10.05 -9.94 -5.13
CA ILE A 84 -10.49 -8.58 -5.53
C ILE A 84 -9.32 -7.60 -5.71
N GLY A 85 -8.12 -8.03 -5.32
CA GLY A 85 -6.89 -7.25 -5.32
C GLY A 85 -5.80 -8.01 -4.56
N HIS A 86 -4.60 -7.44 -4.56
CA HIS A 86 -3.48 -7.96 -3.76
C HIS A 86 -2.61 -6.79 -3.28
N ALA A 87 -1.85 -7.02 -2.22
CA ALA A 87 -0.81 -6.10 -1.77
C ALA A 87 0.49 -6.90 -1.64
N LEU A 88 1.55 -6.41 -2.28
CA LEU A 88 2.90 -6.97 -2.15
C LEU A 88 3.80 -5.94 -1.47
N GLU A 89 4.31 -6.34 -0.31
CA GLU A 89 5.26 -5.55 0.47
C GLU A 89 6.53 -6.35 0.74
N ILE A 90 7.67 -5.67 0.68
CA ILE A 90 8.97 -6.25 1.03
C ILE A 90 9.50 -5.52 2.26
N GLU A 91 9.62 -6.25 3.37
CA GLU A 91 10.20 -5.72 4.59
C GLU A 91 11.73 -5.79 4.56
N GLY A 92 12.40 -4.68 4.92
CA GLY A 92 13.86 -4.59 4.87
C GLY A 92 14.45 -3.44 5.68
N ARG A 93 15.68 -3.03 5.37
CA ARG A 93 16.35 -1.84 5.95
C ARG A 93 16.72 -0.88 4.84
N CYS A 94 16.19 0.35 4.91
CA CYS A 94 16.60 1.43 4.01
C CYS A 94 18.06 1.81 4.24
N VAL A 95 18.64 2.55 3.29
CA VAL A 95 20.06 2.98 3.33
C VAL A 95 20.42 3.73 4.62
N GLN A 96 19.47 4.44 5.24
CA GLN A 96 19.70 5.16 6.49
C GLN A 96 19.71 4.27 7.75
N CYS A 97 19.21 3.04 7.66
CA CYS A 97 19.04 2.09 8.77
C CYS A 97 19.95 0.87 8.69
N GLN A 98 20.80 0.80 7.67
CA GLN A 98 21.93 -0.15 7.56
C GLN A 98 23.11 0.39 8.36
#